data_AF-A0A7C7H4P1-F1
#
_entry.id   AF-A0A7C7H4P1-F1
#
_cell.length_a   1.000
_cell.length_b   1.000
_cell.length_c   1.000
_cell.angle_alpha   90.00
_cell.angle_beta   90.00
_cell.angle_gamma   90.00
#
_symmetry.space_group_name_H-M   'P 1'
#
loop_
_entity.id
_entity.type
_entity.pdbx_description
1 polymer ?
#
loop_
_entity_poly.entity_id
_entity_poly.type
_entity_poly.pdbx_seq_one_letter_code
_entity_poly.pdbx_strand_id
1 'polypeptide(L)'
;SGFRPQKLIGTLAGTAFFLISSLYLQRVLPQAYLIFLFPMLFLIMILELFKPTDKPITNTAITLVGVFYLSMPLVLLNYLAYPPPIGSSSASGYNPNIILGFFFLMWTNDSFAYLTGVKFGKRKLFESISPKKTWEGSFGGAFFTIIAAFFLSHYFHELRLRDWLIMAGLITVFGTLGDLVQSNFKRSLNLKDSGTLLPGHGGILDRLDSVFIASPFVFAYIQYLK
;
A
#
# COMPACT_ATOMS: atom_id res chain seq x y z
N SER A 1 -22.44 -9.59 11.56
CA SER A 1 -22.53 -9.79 10.10
C SER A 1 -22.37 -11.27 9.81
N GLY A 2 -23.20 -11.85 8.94
CA GLY A 2 -23.20 -13.29 8.64
C GLY A 2 -22.10 -13.77 7.68
N PHE A 3 -21.01 -13.01 7.52
CA PHE A 3 -19.92 -13.34 6.61
C PHE A 3 -18.89 -14.23 7.32
N ARG A 4 -18.42 -15.28 6.65
CA ARG A 4 -17.42 -16.22 7.17
C ARG A 4 -16.27 -16.39 6.18
N PRO A 5 -15.51 -15.30 5.90
CA PRO A 5 -14.39 -15.38 4.97
C PRO A 5 -13.32 -16.36 5.47
N GLN A 6 -12.58 -16.94 4.53
CA GLN A 6 -11.56 -17.94 4.83
C GLN A 6 -10.29 -17.30 5.39
N LYS A 7 -10.31 -16.87 6.66
CA LYS A 7 -9.20 -16.11 7.27
C LYS A 7 -7.85 -16.81 7.13
N LEU A 8 -7.73 -18.06 7.58
CA LEU A 8 -6.47 -18.81 7.57
C LEU A 8 -5.94 -19.04 6.14
N ILE A 9 -6.82 -19.48 5.24
CA ILE A 9 -6.45 -19.76 3.85
C ILE A 9 -6.07 -18.47 3.13
N GLY A 10 -6.81 -17.38 3.35
CA GLY A 10 -6.49 -16.06 2.83
C GLY A 10 -5.16 -15.52 3.36
N THR A 11 -4.85 -15.67 4.65
CA THR A 11 -3.56 -15.22 5.20
C THR A 11 -2.41 -16.05 4.67
N LEU A 12 -2.53 -17.37 4.65
CA LEU A 12 -1.52 -18.24 4.05
C LEU A 12 -1.32 -17.90 2.58
N ALA A 13 -2.42 -17.62 1.87
CA ALA A 13 -2.36 -17.25 0.48
C ALA A 13 -1.65 -15.91 0.27
N GLY A 14 -2.01 -14.90 1.05
CA GLY A 14 -1.36 -13.59 0.99
C GLY A 14 0.14 -13.66 1.31
N THR A 15 0.52 -14.45 2.32
CA THR A 15 1.93 -14.63 2.72
C THR A 15 2.71 -15.37 1.65
N ALA A 16 2.20 -16.48 1.11
CA ALA A 16 2.88 -17.19 0.03
C ALA A 16 2.97 -16.34 -1.25
N PHE A 17 1.96 -15.52 -1.57
CA PHE A 17 2.03 -14.56 -2.68
C PHE A 17 3.21 -13.60 -2.52
N PHE A 18 3.35 -13.00 -1.33
CA PHE A 18 4.45 -12.10 -1.03
C PHE A 18 5.80 -12.80 -1.02
N LEU A 19 5.92 -13.97 -0.38
CA LEU A 19 7.17 -14.70 -0.26
C LEU A 19 7.68 -15.21 -1.61
N ILE A 20 6.83 -15.85 -2.42
CA ILE A 20 7.22 -16.36 -3.75
C ILE A 20 7.73 -15.20 -4.62
N SER A 21 7.01 -14.08 -4.61
CA SER A 21 7.41 -12.88 -5.37
C SER A 21 8.73 -12.28 -4.86
N SER A 22 8.93 -12.25 -3.54
CA SER A 22 10.13 -11.70 -2.92
C SER A 22 11.37 -12.58 -3.16
N LEU A 23 11.21 -13.90 -3.09
CA LEU A 23 12.29 -14.86 -3.38
C LEU A 23 12.67 -14.87 -4.87
N TYR A 24 11.69 -14.66 -5.75
CA TYR A 24 11.95 -14.42 -7.17
C TYR A 24 12.79 -13.16 -7.38
N LEU A 25 12.42 -12.03 -6.75
CA LEU A 25 13.18 -10.78 -6.80
C LEU A 25 14.63 -10.93 -6.32
N GLN A 26 14.83 -11.71 -5.26
CA GLN A 26 16.15 -12.04 -4.73
C GLN A 26 16.94 -13.04 -5.58
N ARG A 27 16.38 -13.49 -6.72
CA ARG A 27 16.97 -14.50 -7.61
C ARG A 27 17.22 -15.86 -6.95
N VAL A 28 16.52 -16.13 -5.85
CA VAL A 28 16.56 -17.43 -5.15
C VAL A 28 15.66 -18.44 -5.86
N LEU A 29 14.50 -18.00 -6.34
CA LEU A 29 13.56 -18.84 -7.10
C LEU A 29 13.57 -18.50 -8.60
N PRO A 30 13.56 -19.51 -9.49
CA PRO A 30 13.32 -19.31 -10.91
C PRO A 30 11.95 -18.68 -11.20
N GLN A 31 11.84 -17.95 -12.32
CA GLN A 31 10.59 -17.32 -12.77
C GLN A 31 9.41 -18.31 -12.87
N ALA A 32 9.68 -19.59 -13.18
CA ALA A 32 8.67 -20.63 -13.28
C ALA A 32 7.78 -20.73 -12.02
N TYR A 33 8.32 -20.43 -10.83
CA TYR A 33 7.56 -20.52 -9.58
C TYR A 33 6.47 -19.44 -9.44
N LEU A 34 6.54 -18.35 -10.21
CA LEU A 34 5.47 -17.34 -10.24
C LEU A 34 4.16 -17.92 -10.79
N ILE A 35 4.22 -18.99 -11.60
CA ILE A 35 3.02 -19.62 -12.15
C ILE A 35 2.13 -20.22 -11.06
N PHE A 36 2.69 -20.57 -9.90
CA PHE A 36 1.94 -21.14 -8.78
C PHE A 36 1.02 -20.12 -8.09
N LEU A 37 1.19 -18.82 -8.33
CA LEU A 37 0.29 -17.78 -7.83
C LEU A 37 -1.12 -17.88 -8.43
N PHE A 38 -1.23 -18.30 -9.69
CA PHE A 38 -2.52 -18.45 -10.37
C PHE A 38 -3.38 -19.58 -9.78
N PRO A 39 -2.95 -20.86 -9.73
CA PRO A 39 -3.76 -21.95 -9.20
C PRO A 39 -4.09 -21.76 -7.72
N MET A 40 -3.22 -21.08 -6.98
CA MET A 40 -3.43 -20.73 -5.58
C MET A 40 -4.63 -19.80 -5.35
N LEU A 41 -4.90 -18.85 -6.27
CA LEU A 41 -6.11 -18.02 -6.20
C LEU A 41 -7.37 -18.84 -6.47
N PHE A 42 -7.32 -19.76 -7.45
CA PHE A 42 -8.44 -20.68 -7.73
C PHE A 42 -8.66 -21.69 -6.59
N LEU A 43 -7.59 -22.10 -5.89
CA LEU A 43 -7.70 -23.00 -4.74
C LEU A 43 -8.57 -22.39 -3.63
N ILE A 44 -8.52 -21.08 -3.42
CA ILE A 44 -9.42 -20.40 -2.47
C ILE A 44 -10.89 -20.65 -2.84
N MET A 45 -11.22 -20.55 -4.13
CA MET A 45 -12.57 -20.81 -4.64
C MET A 45 -12.97 -22.28 -4.47
N ILE A 46 -12.06 -23.21 -4.78
CA ILE A 46 -12.30 -24.65 -4.64
C ILE A 46 -12.52 -25.02 -3.16
N LEU A 47 -11.73 -24.46 -2.24
CA LEU A 47 -11.86 -24.73 -0.81
C LEU A 47 -13.14 -24.15 -0.20
N GLU A 48 -13.75 -23.14 -0.81
CA GLU A 48 -15.06 -22.63 -0.36
C GLU A 48 -16.19 -23.64 -0.60
N LEU A 49 -16.07 -24.50 -1.63
CA LEU A 49 -17.08 -25.51 -1.97
C LEU A 49 -17.38 -26.45 -0.80
N PHE A 50 -16.37 -26.73 0.03
CA PHE A 50 -16.47 -27.67 1.14
C PHE A 50 -16.95 -27.02 2.44
N LYS A 51 -17.28 -25.71 2.44
CA LYS A 51 -17.75 -25.01 3.64
C LYS A 51 -19.28 -24.90 3.64
N PRO A 52 -19.95 -25.25 4.74
CA PRO A 52 -21.38 -24.99 4.87
C PRO A 52 -21.60 -23.48 5.06
N THR A 53 -21.94 -22.78 3.97
CA THR A 53 -22.21 -21.34 3.99
C THR A 53 -23.31 -20.93 3.02
N ASP A 54 -24.14 -19.99 3.44
CA ASP A 54 -25.21 -19.42 2.62
C ASP A 54 -24.72 -18.35 1.64
N LYS A 55 -23.44 -17.94 1.72
CA LYS A 55 -22.87 -16.82 0.94
C LYS A 55 -21.45 -17.11 0.40
N PRO A 56 -21.26 -18.19 -0.38
CA PRO A 56 -19.93 -18.63 -0.82
C PRO A 56 -19.23 -17.58 -1.70
N ILE A 57 -19.97 -16.89 -2.58
CA ILE A 57 -19.43 -15.84 -3.46
C ILE A 57 -18.89 -14.67 -2.63
N THR A 58 -19.67 -14.18 -1.65
CA THR A 58 -19.25 -13.03 -0.83
C THR A 58 -18.05 -13.35 0.04
N ASN A 59 -18.01 -14.53 0.67
CA ASN A 59 -16.87 -14.95 1.48
C ASN A 59 -15.59 -15.06 0.64
N THR A 60 -15.69 -15.69 -0.53
CA THR A 60 -14.59 -15.84 -1.48
C THR A 60 -14.11 -14.49 -1.98
N ALA A 61 -15.03 -13.59 -2.35
CA ALA A 61 -14.70 -12.24 -2.78
C ALA A 61 -13.95 -11.46 -1.69
N ILE A 62 -14.43 -11.50 -0.44
CA ILE A 62 -13.74 -10.86 0.69
C ILE A 62 -12.34 -11.44 0.88
N THR A 63 -12.18 -12.77 0.78
CA THR A 63 -10.86 -13.42 0.90
C THR A 63 -9.91 -13.03 -0.24
N LEU A 64 -10.37 -13.08 -1.49
CA LEU A 64 -9.56 -12.71 -2.65
C LEU A 64 -9.19 -11.22 -2.62
N VAL A 65 -10.16 -10.34 -2.32
CA VAL A 65 -9.90 -8.90 -2.14
C VAL A 65 -8.87 -8.69 -1.03
N GLY A 66 -8.96 -9.41 0.09
CA GLY A 66 -7.95 -9.34 1.15
C GLY A 66 -6.56 -9.74 0.69
N VAL A 67 -6.43 -10.85 -0.07
CA VAL A 67 -5.14 -11.29 -0.64
C VAL A 67 -4.58 -10.22 -1.58
N PHE A 68 -5.38 -9.73 -2.53
CA PHE A 68 -4.92 -8.74 -3.49
C PHE A 68 -4.61 -7.39 -2.84
N TYR A 69 -5.50 -6.87 -2.01
CA TYR A 69 -5.37 -5.55 -1.37
C TYR A 69 -4.15 -5.47 -0.43
N LEU A 70 -3.76 -6.58 0.20
CA LEU A 70 -2.60 -6.61 1.09
C LEU A 70 -1.31 -7.00 0.37
N SER A 71 -1.33 -8.13 -0.34
CA SER A 71 -0.10 -8.72 -0.85
C SER A 71 0.43 -8.00 -2.09
N MET A 72 -0.44 -7.55 -2.99
CA MET A 72 0.00 -6.94 -4.25
C MET A 72 0.76 -5.61 -4.00
N PRO A 73 0.22 -4.65 -3.22
CA PRO A 73 0.96 -3.46 -2.83
C PRO A 73 2.33 -3.73 -2.18
N LEU A 74 2.40 -4.70 -1.26
CA LEU A 74 3.65 -5.05 -0.59
C LEU A 74 4.67 -5.67 -1.54
N VAL A 75 4.21 -6.50 -2.48
CA VAL A 75 5.08 -7.02 -3.55
C VAL A 75 5.60 -5.87 -4.40
N LEU A 76 4.74 -4.94 -4.83
CA LEU A 76 5.18 -3.80 -5.65
C LEU A 76 6.17 -2.88 -4.93
N LEU A 77 5.97 -2.64 -3.63
CA LEU A 77 6.95 -1.94 -2.81
C LEU A 77 8.28 -2.70 -2.77
N ASN A 78 8.25 -4.02 -2.61
CA ASN A 78 9.46 -4.83 -2.63
C ASN A 78 10.18 -4.73 -3.99
N TYR A 79 9.44 -4.70 -5.10
CA TYR A 79 10.03 -4.46 -6.43
C TYR A 79 10.78 -3.12 -6.51
N LEU A 80 10.33 -2.07 -5.81
CA LEU A 80 11.05 -0.78 -5.75
C LEU A 80 12.42 -0.87 -5.07
N ALA A 81 12.67 -1.89 -4.23
CA ALA A 81 13.98 -2.15 -3.63
C ALA A 81 14.99 -2.77 -4.60
N TYR A 82 14.54 -3.26 -5.75
CA TYR A 82 15.39 -3.88 -6.77
C TYR A 82 15.28 -3.11 -8.08
N PRO A 83 15.71 -1.84 -8.12
CA PRO A 83 15.57 -1.02 -9.32
C PRO A 83 16.38 -1.59 -10.48
N PRO A 84 15.89 -1.46 -11.73
CA PRO A 84 16.66 -1.88 -12.90
C PRO A 84 17.98 -1.09 -12.99
N PRO A 85 19.08 -1.72 -13.47
CA PRO A 85 20.37 -1.06 -13.51
C PRO A 85 20.34 0.10 -14.53
N ILE A 86 20.68 1.30 -14.08
CA ILE A 86 20.81 2.48 -14.93
C ILE A 86 22.26 2.53 -15.44
N GLY A 87 22.44 2.45 -16.76
CA GLY A 87 23.68 2.81 -17.47
C GLY A 87 24.99 2.30 -16.85
N SER A 88 25.45 1.13 -17.32
CA SER A 88 26.70 0.40 -16.99
C SER A 88 26.48 -0.84 -16.11
N SER A 89 26.33 -1.96 -16.81
CA SER A 89 26.95 -3.27 -16.53
C SER A 89 27.48 -3.52 -15.11
N SER A 90 26.59 -3.61 -14.12
CA SER A 90 26.80 -4.43 -12.92
C SER A 90 25.44 -4.72 -12.31
N ALA A 91 25.25 -5.98 -11.90
CA ALA A 91 23.97 -6.52 -11.47
C ALA A 91 23.27 -5.60 -10.46
N SER A 92 22.02 -5.23 -10.75
CA SER A 92 21.13 -4.52 -9.85
C SER A 92 21.04 -5.25 -8.50
N GLY A 93 21.75 -4.73 -7.51
CA GLY A 93 21.64 -5.15 -6.11
C GLY A 93 20.45 -4.50 -5.42
N TYR A 94 20.15 -4.96 -4.20
CA TYR A 94 19.16 -4.35 -3.33
C TYR A 94 19.53 -2.88 -3.04
N ASN A 95 18.65 -1.95 -3.39
CA ASN A 95 18.76 -0.53 -3.08
C ASN A 95 17.53 -0.08 -2.26
N PRO A 96 17.69 0.17 -0.95
CA PRO A 96 16.57 0.55 -0.09
C PRO A 96 16.15 2.02 -0.25
N ASN A 97 16.93 2.88 -0.93
CA ASN A 97 16.78 4.33 -0.87
C ASN A 97 15.45 4.81 -1.47
N ILE A 98 14.97 4.16 -2.55
CA ILE A 98 13.67 4.46 -3.15
C ILE A 98 12.53 4.13 -2.18
N ILE A 99 12.60 2.98 -1.50
CA ILE A 99 11.60 2.58 -0.50
C ILE A 99 11.64 3.50 0.71
N LEU A 100 12.83 3.80 1.21
CA LEU A 100 13.01 4.72 2.34
C LEU A 100 12.46 6.10 2.00
N GLY A 101 12.79 6.63 0.82
CA GLY A 101 12.25 7.90 0.35
C GLY A 101 10.73 7.87 0.21
N PHE A 102 10.14 6.79 -0.31
CA PHE A 102 8.69 6.59 -0.32
C PHE A 102 8.10 6.72 1.10
N PHE A 103 8.62 5.98 2.08
CA PHE A 103 8.12 6.05 3.45
C PHE A 103 8.33 7.42 4.10
N PHE A 104 9.47 8.09 3.88
CA PHE A 104 9.72 9.43 4.37
C PHE A 104 8.73 10.45 3.81
N LEU A 105 8.43 10.39 2.52
CA LEU A 105 7.42 11.24 1.90
C LEU A 105 6.01 10.95 2.44
N MET A 106 5.66 9.68 2.60
CA MET A 106 4.38 9.27 3.20
C MET A 106 4.22 9.83 4.61
N TRP A 107 5.20 9.59 5.49
CA TRP A 107 5.17 10.07 6.87
C TRP A 107 5.17 11.59 6.97
N THR A 108 5.90 12.26 6.08
CA THR A 108 5.88 13.72 5.97
C THR A 108 4.47 14.18 5.61
N ASN A 109 3.87 13.61 4.56
CA ASN A 109 2.52 13.96 4.12
C ASN A 109 1.50 13.82 5.25
N ASP A 110 1.47 12.68 5.93
CA ASP A 110 0.49 12.42 6.99
C ASP A 110 0.69 13.35 8.20
N SER A 111 1.94 13.57 8.59
CA SER A 111 2.28 14.44 9.72
C SER A 111 1.89 15.88 9.45
N PHE A 112 2.30 16.42 8.30
CA PHE A 112 2.02 17.80 7.96
C PHE A 112 0.57 18.02 7.56
N ALA A 113 -0.11 17.03 6.97
CA ALA A 113 -1.54 17.10 6.72
C ALA A 113 -2.34 17.16 8.04
N TYR A 114 -1.93 16.40 9.04
CA TYR A 114 -2.51 16.48 10.38
C TYR A 114 -2.25 17.84 11.04
N LEU A 115 -0.99 18.29 11.09
CA LEU A 115 -0.62 19.53 11.76
C LEU A 115 -1.29 20.76 11.14
N THR A 116 -1.27 20.86 9.81
CA THR A 116 -1.92 21.96 9.09
C THR A 116 -3.44 21.83 9.13
N GLY A 117 -3.97 20.61 9.09
CA GLY A 117 -5.40 20.34 9.20
C GLY A 117 -5.98 20.72 10.57
N VAL A 118 -5.25 20.49 11.67
CA VAL A 118 -5.66 20.91 13.02
C VAL A 118 -5.60 22.42 13.19
N LYS A 119 -4.55 23.07 12.66
CA LYS A 119 -4.32 24.51 12.87
C LYS A 119 -5.15 25.41 11.94
N PHE A 120 -5.36 24.99 10.69
CA PHE A 120 -5.96 25.82 9.65
C PHE A 120 -7.20 25.18 8.99
N GLY A 121 -7.53 23.94 9.33
CA GLY A 121 -8.62 23.20 8.70
C GLY A 121 -9.99 23.80 8.97
N LYS A 122 -10.69 24.17 7.88
CA LYS A 122 -12.06 24.68 7.94
C LYS A 122 -12.99 23.82 7.08
N ARG A 123 -12.55 23.43 5.89
CA ARG A 123 -13.35 22.64 4.96
C ARG A 123 -13.02 21.16 5.07
N LYS A 124 -14.02 20.36 5.45
CA LYS A 124 -13.91 18.90 5.52
C LYS A 124 -13.71 18.31 4.13
N LEU A 125 -12.84 17.30 4.03
CA LEU A 125 -12.54 16.61 2.78
C LEU A 125 -13.64 15.60 2.43
N PHE A 126 -13.94 14.69 3.38
CA PHE A 126 -14.99 13.68 3.26
C PHE A 126 -15.65 13.46 4.62
N GLU A 127 -16.69 14.24 4.93
CA GLU A 127 -17.30 14.24 6.27
C GLU A 127 -17.97 12.92 6.63
N SER A 128 -18.63 12.25 5.68
CA SER A 128 -19.33 10.97 5.91
C SER A 128 -18.40 9.80 6.22
N ILE A 129 -17.15 9.85 5.74
CA ILE A 129 -16.19 8.75 5.84
C ILE A 129 -15.11 9.06 6.88
N SER A 130 -14.53 10.27 6.82
CA SER A 130 -13.43 10.72 7.68
C SER A 130 -13.60 12.19 8.10
N PRO A 131 -14.34 12.46 9.20
CA PRO A 131 -14.69 13.82 9.62
C PRO A 131 -13.50 14.66 10.11
N LYS A 132 -12.33 14.05 10.27
CA LYS A 132 -11.10 14.74 10.73
C LYS A 132 -10.25 15.27 9.58
N LYS A 133 -10.40 14.75 8.34
CA LYS A 133 -9.60 15.21 7.20
C LYS A 133 -10.15 16.51 6.62
N THR A 134 -9.25 17.43 6.27
CA THR A 134 -9.58 18.75 5.71
C THR A 134 -8.83 19.00 4.41
N TRP A 135 -9.39 19.85 3.56
CA TRP A 135 -8.73 20.28 2.33
C TRP A 135 -7.46 21.07 2.63
N GLU A 136 -7.51 21.97 3.61
CA GLU A 136 -6.36 22.78 4.02
C GLU A 136 -5.22 21.90 4.57
N GLY A 137 -5.58 20.85 5.31
CA GLY A 137 -4.63 19.83 5.74
C GLY A 137 -3.97 19.13 4.56
N SER A 138 -4.77 18.69 3.59
CA SER A 138 -4.26 17.99 2.39
C SER A 138 -3.28 18.85 1.58
N PHE A 139 -3.58 20.15 1.40
CA PHE A 139 -2.67 21.09 0.74
C PHE A 139 -1.40 21.36 1.55
N GLY A 140 -1.51 21.44 2.88
CA GLY A 140 -0.35 21.57 3.75
C GLY A 140 0.57 20.35 3.67
N GLY A 141 -0.01 19.15 3.76
CA GLY A 141 0.72 17.88 3.54
C GLY A 141 1.44 17.86 2.18
N ALA A 142 0.74 18.24 1.11
CA ALA A 142 1.31 18.34 -0.24
C ALA A 142 2.55 19.24 -0.29
N PHE A 143 2.42 20.46 0.24
CA PHE A 143 3.48 21.45 0.23
C PHE A 143 4.74 20.98 0.95
N PHE A 144 4.61 20.44 2.16
CA PHE A 144 5.75 19.94 2.93
C PHE A 144 6.34 18.66 2.34
N THR A 145 5.52 17.82 1.69
CA THR A 145 6.00 16.60 1.00
C THR A 145 6.84 16.95 -0.23
N ILE A 146 6.46 17.99 -0.99
CA ILE A 146 7.26 18.53 -2.11
C ILE A 146 8.62 19.03 -1.60
N ILE A 147 8.63 19.76 -0.49
CA ILE A 147 9.88 20.22 0.15
C ILE A 147 10.74 19.03 0.57
N ALA A 148 10.16 18.03 1.21
CA ALA A 148 10.88 16.82 1.59
C ALA A 148 11.46 16.07 0.38
N ALA A 149 10.73 15.99 -0.74
CA ALA A 149 11.24 15.40 -1.98
C ALA A 149 12.44 16.17 -2.56
N PHE A 150 12.42 17.50 -2.49
CA PHE A 150 13.56 18.32 -2.89
C PHE A 150 14.81 18.06 -2.01
N PHE A 151 14.63 17.88 -0.70
CA PHE A 151 15.75 17.50 0.17
C PHE A 151 16.21 16.06 -0.10
N LEU A 152 15.29 15.11 -0.23
CA LEU A 152 15.61 13.71 -0.53
C LEU A 152 16.40 13.56 -1.82
N SER A 153 16.12 14.36 -2.86
CA SER A 153 16.90 14.29 -4.12
C SER A 153 18.37 14.70 -3.96
N HIS A 154 18.73 15.41 -2.89
CA HIS A 154 20.12 15.74 -2.57
C HIS A 154 20.85 14.63 -1.81
N TYR A 155 20.12 13.76 -1.10
CA TYR A 155 20.70 12.63 -0.35
C TYR A 155 20.64 11.31 -1.12
N PHE A 156 19.62 11.13 -1.96
CA PHE A 156 19.36 9.93 -2.75
C PHE A 156 19.41 10.24 -4.24
N HIS A 157 20.46 9.74 -4.89
CA HIS A 157 20.79 10.03 -6.29
C HIS A 157 20.25 8.99 -7.29
N GLU A 158 19.46 8.03 -6.83
CA GLU A 158 18.83 6.99 -7.65
C GLU A 158 17.78 7.54 -8.61
N LEU A 159 17.12 8.63 -8.21
CA LEU A 159 16.07 9.30 -8.97
C LEU A 159 16.48 10.75 -9.25
N ARG A 160 16.06 11.29 -10.40
CA ARG A 160 16.23 12.72 -10.68
C ARG A 160 15.28 13.52 -9.78
N LEU A 161 15.57 14.80 -9.55
CA LEU A 161 14.68 15.70 -8.80
C LEU A 161 13.24 15.63 -9.31
N ARG A 162 13.04 15.62 -10.63
CA ARG A 162 11.71 15.50 -11.26
C ARG A 162 10.94 14.26 -10.77
N ASP A 163 11.62 13.13 -10.65
CA ASP A 163 11.00 11.86 -10.26
C ASP A 163 10.62 11.86 -8.77
N TRP A 164 11.48 12.44 -7.92
CA TRP A 164 11.17 12.64 -6.50
C TRP A 164 9.95 13.55 -6.31
N LEU A 165 9.84 14.63 -7.08
CA LEU A 165 8.69 15.53 -7.04
C LEU A 165 7.41 14.88 -7.54
N ILE A 166 7.48 14.06 -8.59
CA ILE A 166 6.32 13.31 -9.09
C ILE A 166 5.89 12.26 -8.07
N MET A 167 6.84 11.54 -7.45
CA MET A 167 6.55 10.60 -6.37
C MET A 167 5.85 11.28 -5.19
N ALA A 168 6.31 12.47 -4.77
CA ALA A 168 5.63 13.26 -3.75
C ALA A 168 4.19 13.60 -4.13
N GLY A 169 3.95 14.05 -5.37
CA GLY A 169 2.60 14.32 -5.86
C GLY A 169 1.69 13.09 -5.86
N LEU A 170 2.21 11.94 -6.31
CA LEU A 170 1.48 10.67 -6.29
C LEU A 170 1.15 10.25 -4.85
N ILE A 171 2.11 10.36 -3.93
CA ILE A 171 1.91 10.04 -2.50
C ILE A 171 0.84 10.92 -1.88
N THR A 172 0.89 12.24 -2.10
CA THR A 172 -0.11 13.16 -1.56
C THR A 172 -1.53 12.78 -2.02
N VAL A 173 -1.71 12.47 -3.29
CA VAL A 173 -3.03 12.13 -3.86
C VAL A 173 -3.45 10.72 -3.42
N PHE A 174 -2.67 9.70 -3.77
CA PHE A 174 -3.05 8.31 -3.60
C PHE A 174 -2.91 7.81 -2.16
N GLY A 175 -2.01 8.37 -1.36
CA GLY A 175 -1.95 8.12 0.08
C GLY A 175 -3.22 8.61 0.76
N THR A 176 -3.61 9.87 0.52
CA THR A 176 -4.85 10.43 1.07
C THR A 176 -6.09 9.63 0.65
N LEU A 177 -6.16 9.19 -0.61
CA LEU A 177 -7.24 8.33 -1.10
C LEU A 177 -7.22 6.95 -0.45
N GLY A 178 -6.05 6.35 -0.20
CA GLY A 178 -5.91 5.07 0.49
C GLY A 178 -6.53 5.06 1.88
N ASP A 179 -6.21 6.07 2.69
CA ASP A 179 -6.84 6.27 4.00
C ASP A 179 -8.36 6.39 3.93
N LEU A 180 -8.88 7.05 2.89
CA LEU A 180 -10.33 7.22 2.70
C LEU A 180 -10.98 5.90 2.31
N VAL A 181 -10.36 5.12 1.42
CA VAL A 181 -10.82 3.78 1.04
C VAL A 181 -10.87 2.88 2.27
N GLN A 182 -9.81 2.84 3.08
CA GLN A 182 -9.80 2.04 4.30
C GLN A 182 -10.82 2.53 5.33
N SER A 183 -10.94 3.85 5.51
CA SER A 183 -11.97 4.43 6.37
C SER A 183 -13.37 4.01 5.92
N ASN A 184 -13.65 4.00 4.62
CA ASN A 184 -14.91 3.54 4.06
C ASN A 184 -15.17 2.05 4.36
N PHE A 185 -14.17 1.18 4.17
CA PHE A 185 -14.30 -0.24 4.53
C PHE A 185 -14.62 -0.44 6.01
N LYS A 186 -13.96 0.30 6.92
CA LYS A 186 -14.24 0.24 8.35
C LYS A 186 -15.69 0.66 8.66
N ARG A 187 -16.18 1.75 8.06
CA ARG A 187 -17.57 2.21 8.24
C ARG A 187 -18.60 1.21 7.69
N SER A 188 -18.32 0.58 6.54
CA SER A 188 -19.22 -0.43 5.96
C SER A 188 -19.40 -1.67 6.87
N LEU A 189 -18.43 -1.93 7.76
CA LEU A 189 -18.46 -3.03 8.72
C LEU A 189 -18.89 -2.58 10.13
N ASN A 190 -19.29 -1.31 10.31
CA ASN A 190 -19.54 -0.69 11.61
C ASN A 190 -18.35 -0.80 12.59
N LEU A 191 -17.13 -0.83 12.06
CA LEU A 191 -15.89 -0.85 12.82
C LEU A 191 -15.23 0.53 12.79
N LYS A 192 -14.45 0.83 13.83
CA LYS A 192 -13.63 2.05 13.91
C LYS A 192 -12.16 1.77 13.57
N ASP A 193 -11.65 0.66 14.10
CA ASP A 193 -10.27 0.20 13.95
C ASP A 193 -10.25 -1.17 13.27
N SER A 194 -9.21 -1.43 12.48
CA SER A 194 -9.07 -2.65 11.68
C SER A 194 -8.67 -3.89 12.51
N GLY A 195 -8.26 -3.71 13.76
CA GLY A 195 -7.90 -4.77 14.69
C GLY A 195 -7.36 -4.23 16.02
N THR A 196 -7.00 -5.14 16.93
CA THR A 196 -6.49 -4.84 18.28
C THR A 196 -5.06 -5.32 18.51
N LEU A 197 -4.36 -5.71 17.44
CA LEU A 197 -3.05 -6.38 17.54
C LEU A 197 -1.99 -5.50 18.21
N LEU A 198 -2.08 -4.17 18.07
CA LEU A 198 -1.22 -3.22 18.78
C LEU A 198 -2.03 -2.52 19.88
N PRO A 199 -1.83 -2.88 21.17
CA PRO A 199 -2.58 -2.28 22.26
C PRO A 199 -2.37 -0.75 22.29
N GLY A 200 -3.49 0.00 22.23
CA GLY A 200 -3.50 1.46 22.21
C GLY A 200 -3.23 2.12 20.85
N HIS A 201 -2.86 1.38 19.80
CA HIS A 201 -2.41 1.94 18.50
C HIS A 201 -3.26 1.54 17.29
N GLY A 202 -4.33 0.75 17.49
CA GLY A 202 -5.20 0.24 16.43
C GLY A 202 -4.65 -1.03 15.76
N GLY A 203 -5.05 -1.29 14.52
CA GLY A 203 -4.51 -2.41 13.75
C GLY A 203 -3.28 -2.00 12.93
N ILE A 204 -2.40 -2.96 12.60
CA ILE A 204 -1.28 -2.75 11.66
C ILE A 204 -1.78 -2.21 10.32
N LEU A 205 -2.98 -2.65 9.90
CA LEU A 205 -3.60 -2.18 8.68
C LEU A 205 -3.87 -0.67 8.70
N ASP A 206 -4.18 -0.08 9.86
CA ASP A 206 -4.39 1.37 10.02
C ASP A 206 -3.08 2.18 9.97
N ARG A 207 -1.94 1.53 9.78
CA ARG A 207 -0.63 2.17 9.58
C ARG A 207 -0.14 2.07 8.14
N LEU A 208 -0.79 1.24 7.33
CA LEU A 208 -0.40 0.94 5.96
C LEU A 208 -1.53 1.26 4.96
N ASP A 209 -2.63 1.87 5.40
CA ASP A 209 -3.76 2.29 4.56
C ASP A 209 -3.32 3.13 3.38
N SER A 210 -2.63 4.24 3.68
CA SER A 210 -2.13 5.13 2.63
C SER A 210 -1.13 4.41 1.72
N VAL A 211 -0.32 3.50 2.28
CA VAL A 211 0.73 2.76 1.57
C VAL A 211 0.16 1.83 0.51
N PHE A 212 -0.95 1.14 0.81
CA PHE A 212 -1.53 0.16 -0.09
C PHE A 212 -2.03 0.75 -1.40
N ILE A 213 -2.65 1.93 -1.36
CA ILE A 213 -3.11 2.60 -2.57
C ILE A 213 -2.00 3.41 -3.22
N ALA A 214 -1.08 4.04 -2.48
CA ALA A 214 0.00 4.81 -3.11
C ALA A 214 1.02 3.95 -3.87
N SER A 215 1.37 2.77 -3.34
CA SER A 215 2.42 1.91 -3.90
C SER A 215 2.23 1.49 -5.37
N PRO A 216 1.06 1.04 -5.87
CA PRO A 216 0.92 0.67 -7.28
C PRO A 216 1.13 1.84 -8.24
N PHE A 217 0.69 3.05 -7.88
CA PHE A 217 0.87 4.22 -8.74
C PHE A 217 2.32 4.68 -8.76
N VAL A 218 3.00 4.68 -7.60
CA VAL A 218 4.42 5.00 -7.53
C VAL A 218 5.24 3.96 -8.29
N PHE A 219 4.94 2.66 -8.12
CA PHE A 219 5.59 1.60 -8.87
C PHE A 219 5.42 1.75 -10.37
N ALA A 220 4.19 1.97 -10.85
CA ALA A 220 3.91 2.15 -12.27
C ALA A 220 4.68 3.35 -12.86
N TYR A 221 4.75 4.46 -12.13
CA TYR A 221 5.54 5.62 -12.55
C TYR A 221 7.03 5.28 -12.65
N ILE A 222 7.63 4.75 -11.59
CA ILE A 222 9.07 4.48 -11.53
C ILE A 222 9.50 3.43 -12.56
N GLN A 223 8.66 2.44 -12.84
CA GLN A 223 9.01 1.34 -13.73
C GLN A 223 8.82 1.67 -15.22
N TYR A 224 7.81 2.48 -15.57
CA TYR A 224 7.39 2.66 -16.97
C TYR A 224 7.50 4.09 -17.48
N LEU A 225 7.55 5.10 -16.60
CA LEU A 225 7.49 6.52 -16.98
C LEU A 225 8.74 7.32 -16.58
N LYS A 226 9.67 6.71 -15.84
CA LYS A 226 10.97 7.25 -15.46
C LYS A 226 12.02 7.06 -16.56
#